data_AF-A0A453H361-F1
#
_entry.id   AF-A0A453H361-F1
#
_cell.length_a   1.000
_cell.length_b   1.000
_cell.length_c   1.000
_cell.angle_alpha   90.00
_cell.angle_beta   90.00
_cell.angle_gamma   90.00
#
_symmetry.space_group_name_H-M   'P 1'
#
loop_
_entity.id
_entity.type
_entity.pdbx_description
1 polymer ?
#
loop_
_entity_poly.entity_id
_entity_poly.type
_entity_poly.pdbx_seq_one_letter_code
_entity_poly.pdbx_strand_id
1 'polypeptide(L)'
;SRILRIVGKTDNATLLEKIIDFLSTIIDNRDVIAMLIQPLLKLGLVDRIIGLLTTELERSPDEKLDRSGSLDLVLHFMEELSAIHCVSKAMTSNDRLIKVLVNMIKSPDKVERLQAIVLRW
;
A
#
# COMPACT_ATOMS: atom_id res chain seq x y z
N SER A 1 7.75 -16.14 -5.56
CA SER A 1 7.01 -15.86 -6.81
C SER A 1 7.68 -14.72 -7.56
N ARG A 2 7.96 -14.90 -8.87
CA ARG A 2 8.61 -13.88 -9.74
C ARG A 2 7.73 -12.64 -9.94
N ILE A 3 6.40 -12.79 -9.91
CA ILE A 3 5.42 -11.69 -10.01
C ILE A 3 5.66 -10.66 -8.91
N LEU A 4 5.84 -11.13 -7.67
CA LEU A 4 6.08 -10.29 -6.51
C LEU A 4 7.45 -9.58 -6.50
N ARG A 5 8.41 -10.06 -7.32
CA ARG A 5 9.73 -9.43 -7.50
C ARG A 5 9.73 -8.42 -8.65
N ILE A 6 8.77 -8.53 -9.56
CA ILE A 6 8.56 -7.55 -10.65
C ILE A 6 7.93 -6.28 -10.07
N VAL A 7 6.97 -6.43 -9.14
CA VAL A 7 6.30 -5.31 -8.45
C VAL A 7 7.28 -4.36 -7.76
N GLY A 8 8.34 -4.88 -7.11
CA GLY A 8 9.33 -4.06 -6.41
C GLY A 8 10.41 -3.42 -7.31
N LYS A 9 10.30 -3.53 -8.65
CA LYS A 9 11.33 -3.08 -9.60
C LYS A 9 10.81 -2.29 -10.80
N THR A 10 9.51 -2.02 -10.88
CA THR A 10 8.94 -1.39 -12.08
C THR A 10 8.67 0.08 -11.86
N ASP A 11 9.44 0.93 -12.53
CA ASP A 11 9.17 2.36 -12.81
C ASP A 11 7.92 2.57 -13.69
N ASN A 12 6.99 1.61 -13.70
CA ASN A 12 5.79 1.66 -14.52
C ASN A 12 4.59 1.82 -13.59
N ALA A 13 4.27 3.08 -13.26
CA ALA A 13 3.11 3.45 -12.46
C ALA A 13 1.82 2.78 -12.97
N THR A 14 1.66 2.62 -14.29
CA THR A 14 0.53 1.92 -14.91
C THR A 14 0.48 0.43 -14.58
N LEU A 15 1.62 -0.24 -14.37
CA LEU A 15 1.62 -1.64 -13.94
C LEU A 15 1.19 -1.76 -12.48
N LEU A 16 1.66 -0.83 -11.63
CA LEU A 16 1.26 -0.79 -10.22
C LEU A 16 -0.24 -0.55 -10.09
N GLU A 17 -0.77 0.41 -10.83
CA GLU A 17 -2.21 0.70 -10.98
C GLU A 17 -3.00 -0.56 -11.34
N LYS A 18 -2.67 -1.22 -12.46
CA LYS A 18 -3.38 -2.43 -12.89
C LYS A 18 -3.33 -3.57 -11.88
N ILE A 19 -2.23 -3.69 -11.14
CA ILE A 19 -2.09 -4.72 -10.10
C ILE A 19 -2.97 -4.39 -8.90
N ILE A 20 -2.98 -3.12 -8.47
CA ILE A 20 -3.83 -2.67 -7.37
C ILE A 20 -5.31 -2.81 -7.78
N ASP A 21 -5.71 -2.35 -8.96
CA ASP A 21 -7.09 -2.49 -9.46
C ASP A 21 -7.56 -3.96 -9.48
N PHE A 22 -6.69 -4.87 -9.93
CA PHE A 22 -6.97 -6.29 -9.92
C PHE A 22 -7.15 -6.84 -8.50
N LEU A 23 -6.30 -6.41 -7.57
CA LEU A 23 -6.38 -6.84 -6.18
C LEU A 23 -7.61 -6.23 -5.47
N SER A 24 -7.97 -4.98 -5.74
CA SER A 24 -9.20 -4.35 -5.25
C SER A 24 -10.43 -5.10 -5.77
N THR A 25 -10.44 -5.48 -7.06
CA THR A 25 -11.51 -6.33 -7.62
C THR A 25 -11.62 -7.68 -6.90
N ILE A 26 -10.48 -8.27 -6.50
CA ILE A 26 -10.47 -9.50 -5.68
C ILE A 26 -11.06 -9.25 -4.29
N ILE A 27 -10.71 -8.13 -3.65
CA ILE A 27 -11.20 -7.75 -2.32
C ILE A 27 -12.72 -7.56 -2.32
N ASP A 28 -13.26 -6.92 -3.36
CA ASP A 28 -14.70 -6.67 -3.50
C ASP A 28 -15.52 -7.95 -3.69
N ASN A 29 -14.90 -9.02 -4.20
CA ASN A 29 -15.55 -10.31 -4.33
C ASN A 29 -15.43 -11.13 -3.04
N ARG A 30 -16.53 -11.17 -2.25
CA ARG A 30 -16.59 -11.85 -0.94
C ARG A 30 -16.15 -13.31 -0.96
N ASP A 31 -16.54 -14.07 -1.98
CA ASP A 31 -16.21 -15.50 -2.05
C ASP A 31 -14.72 -15.69 -2.36
N VAL A 32 -14.19 -14.89 -3.28
CA VAL A 32 -12.78 -14.93 -3.67
C VAL A 32 -11.89 -14.47 -2.52
N ILE A 33 -12.19 -13.34 -1.87
CA ILE A 33 -11.38 -12.85 -0.76
C ILE A 33 -11.41 -13.79 0.44
N ALA A 34 -12.55 -14.43 0.74
CA ALA A 34 -12.64 -15.43 1.80
C ALA A 34 -11.69 -16.62 1.57
N MET A 35 -11.50 -17.02 0.32
CA MET A 35 -10.56 -18.08 -0.05
C MET A 35 -9.09 -17.60 -0.06
N LEU A 36 -8.83 -16.37 -0.49
CA LEU A 36 -7.47 -15.90 -0.78
C LEU A 36 -6.80 -15.13 0.35
N ILE A 37 -7.56 -14.51 1.27
CA ILE A 37 -6.95 -13.58 2.24
C ILE A 37 -5.95 -14.25 3.18
N GLN A 38 -6.25 -15.44 3.68
CA GLN A 38 -5.34 -16.18 4.56
C GLN A 38 -4.07 -16.63 3.81
N PRO A 39 -4.15 -17.22 2.60
CA PRO A 39 -2.98 -17.44 1.76
C PRO A 39 -2.14 -16.19 1.51
N LEU A 40 -2.77 -15.06 1.18
CA LEU A 40 -2.06 -13.81 0.89
C LEU A 40 -1.33 -13.26 2.12
N LEU A 41 -1.96 -13.30 3.30
CA LEU A 41 -1.31 -12.94 4.56
C LEU A 41 -0.08 -13.81 4.83
N LYS A 42 -0.19 -15.14 4.64
CA LYS A 42 0.96 -16.06 4.79
C LYS A 42 2.09 -15.78 3.79
N LEU A 43 1.78 -15.23 2.61
CA LEU A 43 2.76 -14.84 1.59
C LEU A 43 3.36 -13.43 1.82
N GLY A 44 3.02 -12.80 2.95
CA GLY A 44 3.54 -11.50 3.36
C GLY A 44 2.89 -10.32 2.62
N LEU A 45 1.59 -10.40 2.32
CA LEU A 45 0.85 -9.29 1.69
C LEU A 45 1.10 -7.95 2.42
N VAL A 46 0.95 -7.94 3.74
CA VAL A 46 1.15 -6.74 4.57
C VAL A 46 2.57 -6.19 4.44
N ASP A 47 3.59 -7.03 4.57
CA ASP A 47 4.99 -6.59 4.47
C ASP A 47 5.35 -6.00 3.10
N ARG A 48 4.70 -6.51 2.04
CA ARG A 48 4.90 -6.04 0.66
C ARG A 48 4.28 -4.68 0.44
N ILE A 49 3.07 -4.46 0.96
CA ILE A 49 2.37 -3.18 0.84
C ILE A 49 3.06 -2.11 1.67
N ILE A 50 3.53 -2.45 2.88
CA ILE A 50 4.39 -1.54 3.66
C ILE A 50 5.67 -1.22 2.90
N GLY A 51 6.26 -2.20 2.20
CA GLY A 51 7.39 -2.00 1.31
C GLY A 51 7.10 -0.99 0.20
N LEU A 52 5.96 -1.15 -0.48
CA LEU A 52 5.49 -0.21 -1.51
C LEU A 52 5.32 1.21 -0.96
N LEU A 53 4.63 1.36 0.18
CA LEU A 53 4.48 2.66 0.84
C LEU A 53 5.84 3.29 1.16
N THR A 54 6.77 2.51 1.69
CA THR A 54 8.12 3.01 2.03
C THR A 54 8.85 3.47 0.78
N THR A 55 8.79 2.70 -0.32
CA THR A 55 9.40 3.06 -1.60
C THR A 55 8.82 4.36 -2.16
N GLU A 56 7.50 4.53 -2.13
CA GLU A 56 6.85 5.76 -2.62
C GLU A 56 7.22 6.99 -1.78
N LEU A 57 7.37 6.82 -0.45
CA LEU A 57 7.79 7.90 0.45
C LEU A 57 9.27 8.29 0.30
N GLU A 58 10.14 7.32 -0.01
CA GLU A 58 11.58 7.53 -0.20
C GLU A 58 11.94 8.06 -1.59
N ARG A 59 11.01 7.98 -2.55
CA ARG A 59 11.19 8.44 -3.94
C ARG A 59 11.45 9.96 -4.00
N SER A 60 12.44 10.37 -4.80
CA SER A 60 12.92 11.75 -4.88
C SER A 60 11.87 12.73 -5.41
N PRO A 61 11.78 13.98 -4.88
CA PRO A 61 10.87 15.01 -5.38
C PRO A 61 11.13 15.47 -6.82
N ASP A 62 12.34 15.29 -7.34
CA ASP A 62 12.74 15.79 -8.67
C ASP A 62 12.34 14.86 -9.83
N GLU A 63 11.79 13.68 -9.55
CA GLU A 63 11.06 12.85 -10.53
C GLU A 63 9.66 13.45 -10.74
N LYS A 64 9.65 14.65 -11.33
CA LYS A 64 8.62 15.69 -11.20
C LYS A 64 7.31 15.50 -11.98
N LEU A 65 7.06 14.37 -12.63
CA LEU A 65 5.93 14.25 -13.55
C LEU A 65 4.82 13.24 -13.19
N ASP A 66 4.98 12.39 -12.17
CA ASP A 66 3.96 11.36 -11.89
C ASP A 66 3.75 11.00 -10.41
N ARG A 67 4.33 11.78 -9.48
CA ARG A 67 4.48 11.42 -8.06
C ARG A 67 3.18 11.44 -7.24
N SER A 68 2.06 11.97 -7.76
CA SER A 68 0.80 12.00 -6.98
C SER A 68 0.00 10.71 -7.11
N GLY A 69 -0.06 10.09 -8.29
CA GLY A 69 -0.97 8.95 -8.51
C GLY A 69 -0.60 7.69 -7.73
N SER A 70 0.69 7.32 -7.69
CA SER A 70 1.14 6.05 -7.11
C SER A 70 1.02 6.00 -5.58
N LEU A 71 1.38 7.06 -4.88
CA LEU A 71 1.26 7.12 -3.42
C LEU A 71 -0.22 7.10 -3.00
N ASP A 72 -1.07 7.90 -3.67
CA ASP A 72 -2.50 7.94 -3.39
C ASP A 72 -3.15 6.58 -3.64
N LEU A 73 -2.79 5.91 -4.73
CA LEU A 73 -3.22 4.55 -5.05
C LEU A 73 -2.81 3.53 -3.98
N VAL A 74 -1.56 3.59 -3.50
CA VAL A 74 -1.09 2.69 -2.42
C VAL A 74 -1.85 2.95 -1.12
N LEU A 75 -2.08 4.21 -0.76
CA LEU A 75 -2.82 4.58 0.45
C LEU A 75 -4.29 4.14 0.38
N HIS A 76 -4.95 4.36 -0.76
CA HIS A 76 -6.33 3.89 -0.99
C HIS A 76 -6.41 2.36 -0.88
N PHE A 77 -5.49 1.63 -1.51
CA PHE A 77 -5.48 0.17 -1.43
C PHE A 77 -5.24 -0.34 0.00
N MET A 78 -4.38 0.35 0.77
CA MET A 78 -4.19 0.07 2.19
C MET A 78 -5.47 0.28 3.00
N GLU A 79 -6.24 1.33 2.69
CA GLU A 79 -7.55 1.59 3.30
C GLU A 79 -8.53 0.45 3.01
N GLU A 80 -8.69 0.06 1.74
CA GLU A 80 -9.56 -1.04 1.32
C GLU A 80 -9.22 -2.35 2.04
N LEU A 81 -7.93 -2.69 2.09
CA LEU A 81 -7.45 -3.87 2.79
C LEU A 81 -7.72 -3.81 4.29
N SER A 82 -7.62 -2.64 4.89
CA SER A 82 -7.82 -2.49 6.31
C SER A 82 -9.28 -2.65 6.76
N ALA A 83 -10.24 -2.54 5.84
CA ALA A 83 -11.63 -2.91 6.10
C ALA A 83 -11.77 -4.42 6.41
N ILE A 84 -10.78 -5.24 6.03
CA ILE A 84 -10.74 -6.67 6.35
C ILE A 84 -10.09 -6.87 7.72
N HIS A 85 -10.87 -7.34 8.70
CA HIS A 85 -10.44 -7.49 10.10
C HIS A 85 -9.09 -8.20 10.28
N CYS A 86 -8.87 -9.33 9.59
CA CYS A 86 -7.62 -10.08 9.73
C CYS A 86 -6.40 -9.36 9.13
N VAL A 87 -6.60 -8.52 8.10
CA VAL A 87 -5.53 -7.70 7.52
C VAL A 87 -5.24 -6.50 8.41
N SER A 88 -6.27 -5.82 8.91
CA SER A 88 -6.12 -4.74 9.89
C SER A 88 -5.35 -5.20 11.13
N LYS A 89 -5.67 -6.37 11.68
CA LYS A 89 -4.93 -6.97 12.80
C LYS A 89 -3.46 -7.21 12.46
N ALA A 90 -3.16 -7.68 11.25
CA ALA A 90 -1.80 -7.91 10.80
C ALA A 90 -1.02 -6.60 10.57
N MET A 91 -1.68 -5.56 10.04
CA MET A 91 -1.10 -4.23 9.84
C MET A 91 -0.79 -3.52 11.15
N THR A 92 -1.75 -3.49 12.08
CA THR A 92 -1.61 -2.85 13.40
C THR A 92 -0.57 -3.53 14.30
N SER A 93 -0.28 -4.80 14.04
CA SER A 93 0.78 -5.55 14.75
C SER A 93 2.15 -5.45 14.06
N ASN A 94 2.28 -4.68 12.97
CA ASN A 94 3.52 -4.57 12.20
C ASN A 94 4.31 -3.31 12.58
N ASP A 95 5.40 -3.49 13.32
CA ASP A 95 6.28 -2.40 13.77
C ASP A 95 6.84 -1.54 12.63
N ARG A 96 7.03 -2.11 11.43
CA ARG A 96 7.52 -1.33 10.28
C ARG A 96 6.48 -0.32 9.83
N LEU A 97 5.20 -0.70 9.78
CA LEU A 97 4.14 0.23 9.45
C LEU A 97 4.03 1.34 10.49
N ILE A 98 4.06 1.00 11.78
CA ILE A 98 4.02 1.98 12.87
C ILE A 98 5.17 2.99 12.72
N LYS A 99 6.39 2.52 12.45
CA LYS A 99 7.54 3.40 12.22
C LYS A 99 7.36 4.31 11.01
N VAL A 100 6.85 3.79 9.89
CA VAL A 100 6.57 4.58 8.69
C VAL A 100 5.56 5.68 8.99
N LEU A 101 4.43 5.35 9.64
CA LEU A 101 3.39 6.32 10.00
C LEU A 101 3.90 7.39 10.97
N VAL A 102 4.67 7.00 11.99
CA VAL A 102 5.29 7.95 12.93
C VAL A 102 6.25 8.89 12.22
N ASN A 103 7.04 8.39 11.26
CA ASN A 103 7.94 9.21 10.47
C ASN A 103 7.20 10.21 9.56
N MET A 104 6.06 9.79 8.99
CA MET A 104 5.21 10.68 8.20
C MET A 104 4.67 11.84 9.03
N ILE A 105 4.20 11.56 10.27
CA ILE A 105 3.70 12.59 11.20
C ILE A 105 4.83 13.55 11.62
N LYS A 106 6.03 13.03 11.86
CA LYS A 106 7.19 13.83 12.31
C LYS A 106 7.84 14.66 11.21
N SER A 107 7.57 14.37 9.95
CA SER A 107 8.18 15.06 8.81
C SER A 107 7.14 15.33 7.72
N PRO A 108 6.13 16.17 8.02
CA PRO A 108 5.05 16.48 7.09
C PRO A 108 5.57 17.10 5.79
N ASP A 109 6.69 17.81 5.82
CA ASP A 109 7.33 18.43 4.63
C ASP A 109 7.84 17.37 3.62
N LYS A 110 8.12 16.13 4.08
CA LYS A 110 8.42 15.00 3.19
C LYS A 110 7.15 14.39 2.57
N VAL A 111 6.00 14.81 3.07
CA VAL A 111 4.66 14.25 2.89
C VAL A 111 3.68 15.33 2.42
N GLU A 112 4.18 16.52 2.03
CA GLU A 112 3.42 17.77 1.83
C GLU A 112 2.43 17.77 0.64
N ARG A 113 2.04 16.58 0.15
CA ARG A 113 0.94 16.36 -0.79
C ARG A 113 -0.15 15.40 -0.30
N LEU A 114 -0.22 15.10 1.00
CA LEU A 114 -1.31 14.27 1.56
C LEU A 114 -2.49 15.09 2.08
N GLN A 115 -3.11 15.91 1.24
CA GLN A 115 -4.43 16.44 1.54
C GLN A 115 -5.52 15.45 1.11
N ALA A 116 -5.85 14.48 1.98
CA ALA A 116 -7.21 13.90 2.11
C ALA A 116 -7.38 12.82 3.21
N ILE A 117 -6.34 12.10 3.66
CA ILE A 117 -6.58 10.79 4.33
C ILE A 117 -6.48 10.79 5.88
N VAL A 118 -6.08 11.90 6.52
CA VAL A 118 -5.80 11.89 7.98
C VAL A 118 -7.06 11.85 8.88
N LEU A 119 -8.28 11.99 8.37
CA LEU A 119 -9.48 12.14 9.23
C LEU A 119 -10.38 10.90 9.38
N ARG A 120 -9.91 9.68 9.08
CA ARG A 120 -10.75 8.47 9.25
C ARG A 120 -10.06 7.25 9.85
N TRP A 121 -9.37 7.46 10.97
CA TRP A 121 -8.97 6.40 11.89
C TRP A 121 -9.35 6.75 13.32
#